data_AF-A0A0A0BXG5-F1
#
_entry.id   AF-A0A0A0BXG5-F1
#
_cell.length_a   1.000
_cell.length_b   1.000
_cell.length_c   1.000
_cell.angle_alpha   90.00
_cell.angle_beta   90.00
_cell.angle_gamma   90.00
#
_symmetry.space_group_name_H-M   'P 1'
#
loop_
_entity.id
_entity.type
_entity.pdbx_description
1 polymer ?
#
loop_
_entity_poly.entity_id
_entity_poly.type
_entity_poly.pdbx_seq_one_letter_code
_entity_poly.pdbx_strand_id
1 'polypeptide(L)'
;MIVPTYAPGDWYAVVTDGSVVMLPPGVPLAAVQEVWASLRGGGTLTDQLQVLLAGGIAAMPPFALVAVGSREVRVVVRGDVEVVLVSAAGRRVVTGDRVATWTEETVEDVWTVAVRAPGAPGGDHLPVLSGTVRAGAVGVELRAVERQARRGATAPAHTNGERSRRQSRQAVTEVPGPPADDLAGERREPDQAATAPPEPERAAPEPAEPEPAAPE
;
A
#
# COMPACT_ATOMS: atom_id res chain seq x y z
N MET A 1 -4.54 10.32 -1.31
CA MET A 1 -3.84 9.26 -0.58
C MET A 1 -4.90 8.46 0.17
N ILE A 2 -4.95 7.15 -0.06
CA ILE A 2 -5.82 6.24 0.69
C ILE A 2 -5.00 5.74 1.87
N VAL A 3 -5.56 5.79 3.09
CA VAL A 3 -4.90 5.24 4.28
C VAL A 3 -5.73 4.04 4.74
N PRO A 4 -5.29 2.81 4.46
CA PRO A 4 -5.91 1.61 5.00
C PRO A 4 -5.95 1.64 6.53
N THR A 5 -6.96 0.98 7.09
CA THR A 5 -7.04 0.73 8.52
C THR A 5 -7.14 -0.76 8.79
N TYR A 6 -6.70 -1.20 9.96
CA TYR A 6 -6.82 -2.59 10.37
C TYR A 6 -7.33 -2.69 11.80
N ALA A 7 -8.09 -3.74 12.09
CA ALA A 7 -8.41 -4.14 13.44
C ALA A 7 -7.41 -5.22 13.88
N PRO A 8 -6.79 -5.14 15.07
CA PRO A 8 -5.87 -6.16 15.55
C PRO A 8 -6.48 -7.57 15.59
N GLY A 9 -5.65 -8.59 15.39
CA GLY A 9 -6.03 -10.01 15.44
C GLY A 9 -4.86 -10.91 15.06
N ASP A 10 -5.06 -12.23 14.99
CA ASP A 10 -3.94 -13.18 14.90
C ASP A 10 -3.45 -13.45 13.46
N TRP A 11 -4.23 -13.09 12.44
CA TRP A 11 -3.84 -13.27 11.05
C TRP A 11 -2.77 -12.26 10.64
N TYR A 12 -2.01 -12.59 9.60
CA TYR A 12 -1.14 -11.61 8.96
C TYR A 12 -1.93 -10.83 7.92
N ALA A 13 -1.86 -9.50 7.97
CA ALA A 13 -2.27 -8.63 6.90
C ALA A 13 -1.04 -7.97 6.29
N VAL A 14 -0.80 -8.21 5.00
CA VAL A 14 0.25 -7.55 4.21
C VAL A 14 -0.42 -6.47 3.37
N VAL A 15 -0.09 -5.22 3.64
CA VAL A 15 -0.75 -4.05 3.05
C VAL A 15 0.29 -3.23 2.29
N THR A 16 0.02 -2.92 1.02
CA THR A 16 0.80 -1.98 0.21
C THR A 16 -0.11 -0.92 -0.40
N ASP A 17 0.47 0.02 -1.13
CA ASP A 17 -0.32 0.94 -1.94
C ASP A 17 -1.09 0.14 -3.01
N GLY A 18 -2.42 0.11 -2.87
CA GLY A 18 -3.30 -0.58 -3.80
C GLY A 18 -3.51 -2.08 -3.59
N SER A 19 -2.91 -2.72 -2.58
CA SER A 19 -3.12 -4.16 -2.36
C SER A 19 -3.19 -4.57 -0.90
N VAL A 20 -3.99 -5.59 -0.62
CA VAL A 20 -4.14 -6.22 0.71
C VAL A 20 -4.11 -7.74 0.54
N VAL A 21 -3.24 -8.41 1.30
CA VAL A 21 -3.24 -9.87 1.44
C VAL A 21 -3.49 -10.23 2.89
N MET A 22 -4.39 -11.18 3.13
CA MET A 22 -4.66 -11.75 4.45
C MET A 22 -4.26 -13.24 4.48
N LEU A 23 -3.45 -13.62 5.47
CA LEU A 23 -2.90 -14.97 5.63
C LEU A 23 -3.07 -15.49 7.06
N PRO A 24 -3.33 -16.80 7.25
CA PRO A 24 -3.52 -17.38 8.57
C PRO A 24 -2.21 -17.39 9.37
N PRO A 25 -2.29 -17.45 10.72
CA PRO A 25 -1.13 -17.42 11.60
C PRO A 25 -0.15 -18.59 11.39
N GLY A 26 -0.63 -19.71 10.84
CA GLY A 26 0.18 -20.90 10.54
C GLY A 26 1.10 -20.75 9.32
N VAL A 27 0.95 -19.70 8.51
CA VAL A 27 1.88 -19.44 7.40
C VAL A 27 3.26 -19.06 7.94
N PRO A 28 4.35 -19.71 7.48
CA PRO A 28 5.71 -19.37 7.90
C PRO A 28 6.04 -17.90 7.60
N LEU A 29 6.71 -17.23 8.54
CA LEU A 29 7.04 -15.80 8.40
C LEU A 29 7.87 -15.52 7.13
N ALA A 30 8.74 -16.44 6.71
CA ALA A 30 9.52 -16.30 5.47
C ALA A 30 8.60 -16.12 4.24
N ALA A 31 7.55 -16.94 4.11
CA ALA A 31 6.59 -16.81 3.02
C ALA A 31 5.81 -15.49 3.09
N VAL A 32 5.46 -15.02 4.30
CA VAL A 32 4.83 -13.70 4.48
C VAL A 32 5.76 -12.56 4.02
N GLN A 33 7.07 -12.68 4.28
CA GLN A 33 8.07 -11.71 3.81
C GLN A 33 8.26 -11.74 2.30
N GLU A 34 8.19 -12.90 1.66
CA GLU A 34 8.20 -13.04 0.20
C GLU A 34 6.98 -12.39 -0.45
N VAL A 35 5.78 -12.61 0.12
CA VAL A 35 4.55 -11.93 -0.33
C VAL A 35 4.70 -10.41 -0.21
N TRP A 36 5.24 -9.91 0.91
CA TRP A 36 5.53 -8.49 1.08
C TRP A 36 6.51 -7.94 0.03
N ALA A 37 7.61 -8.66 -0.22
CA ALA A 37 8.60 -8.26 -1.22
C ALA A 37 7.99 -8.21 -2.63
N SER A 38 7.16 -9.21 -2.99
CA SER A 38 6.45 -9.28 -4.27
C SER A 38 5.47 -8.09 -4.44
N LEU A 39 4.64 -7.83 -3.42
CA LEU A 39 3.70 -6.70 -3.42
C LEU A 39 4.41 -5.35 -3.55
N ARG A 40 5.50 -5.15 -2.80
CA ARG A 40 6.26 -3.90 -2.82
C ARG A 40 7.02 -3.69 -4.13
N GLY A 41 7.43 -4.78 -4.78
CA GLY A 41 8.08 -4.76 -6.10
C GLY A 41 7.14 -4.42 -7.25
N GLY A 42 5.82 -4.26 -7.01
CA GLY A 42 4.82 -4.06 -8.05
C GLY A 42 4.49 -5.33 -8.83
N GLY A 43 4.73 -6.50 -8.23
CA GLY A 43 4.36 -7.79 -8.80
C GLY A 43 2.86 -7.85 -9.08
N THR A 44 2.50 -8.58 -10.14
CA THR A 44 1.12 -8.82 -10.54
C THR A 44 0.39 -9.69 -9.51
N LEU A 45 -0.94 -9.73 -9.58
CA LEU A 45 -1.77 -10.68 -8.84
C LEU A 45 -1.26 -12.13 -9.01
N THR A 46 -0.87 -12.48 -10.23
CA THR A 46 -0.31 -13.79 -10.55
C THR A 46 0.99 -14.05 -9.80
N ASP A 47 1.91 -13.08 -9.75
CA ASP A 47 3.18 -13.22 -9.03
C ASP A 47 2.95 -13.46 -7.53
N GLN A 48 1.95 -12.79 -6.96
CA GLN A 48 1.57 -12.94 -5.55
C GLN A 48 0.96 -14.32 -5.28
N LEU A 49 0.13 -14.82 -6.20
CA LEU A 49 -0.41 -16.18 -6.13
C LEU A 49 0.68 -17.24 -6.28
N GLN A 50 1.68 -17.03 -7.13
CA GLN A 50 2.79 -17.98 -7.31
C GLN A 50 3.57 -18.21 -6.00
N VAL A 51 3.78 -17.16 -5.19
CA VAL A 51 4.39 -17.29 -3.86
C VAL A 51 3.54 -18.20 -2.95
N LEU A 52 2.21 -18.03 -2.96
CA LEU A 52 1.30 -18.87 -2.17
C LEU A 52 1.17 -20.30 -2.73
N LEU A 53 1.43 -20.48 -4.02
CA LEU A 53 1.45 -21.75 -4.76
C LEU A 53 2.76 -22.52 -4.61
N ALA A 54 3.81 -21.98 -3.97
CA ALA A 54 5.13 -22.61 -3.94
C ALA A 54 5.13 -24.04 -3.36
N GLY A 55 4.19 -24.37 -2.45
CA GLY A 55 3.97 -25.72 -1.91
C GLY A 55 2.99 -26.59 -2.71
N GLY A 56 2.48 -26.11 -3.84
CA GLY A 56 1.41 -26.72 -4.63
C GLY A 56 0.00 -26.37 -4.15
N ILE A 57 -1.01 -26.63 -5.00
CA ILE A 57 -2.42 -26.26 -4.74
C ILE A 57 -2.97 -26.92 -3.46
N ALA A 58 -2.56 -28.14 -3.14
CA ALA A 58 -3.03 -28.85 -1.95
C ALA A 58 -2.51 -28.25 -0.64
N ALA A 59 -1.26 -27.77 -0.62
CA ALA A 59 -0.63 -27.17 0.55
C ALA A 59 -0.92 -25.67 0.69
N MET A 60 -1.56 -25.07 -0.32
CA MET A 60 -1.86 -23.64 -0.31
C MET A 60 -2.79 -23.30 0.86
N PRO A 61 -2.41 -22.33 1.71
CA PRO A 61 -3.21 -21.95 2.86
C PRO A 61 -4.49 -21.23 2.42
N PRO A 62 -5.49 -21.08 3.30
CA PRO A 62 -6.52 -20.06 3.16
C PRO A 62 -5.88 -18.68 2.95
N PHE A 63 -6.49 -17.83 2.13
CA PHE A 63 -6.05 -16.45 1.96
C PHE A 63 -7.16 -15.59 1.35
N ALA A 64 -7.01 -14.27 1.51
CA ALA A 64 -7.67 -13.31 0.64
C ALA A 64 -6.63 -12.36 0.07
N LEU A 65 -6.73 -12.07 -1.22
CA LEU A 65 -5.90 -11.12 -1.93
C LEU A 65 -6.82 -10.14 -2.64
N VAL A 66 -6.60 -8.85 -2.37
CA VAL A 66 -7.34 -7.76 -2.99
C VAL A 66 -6.34 -6.83 -3.67
N ALA A 67 -6.54 -6.62 -4.96
CA ALA A 67 -5.81 -5.65 -5.77
C ALA A 67 -6.77 -4.55 -6.22
N VAL A 68 -6.44 -3.32 -5.87
CA VAL A 68 -7.19 -2.11 -6.20
C VAL A 68 -6.60 -1.51 -7.46
N GLY A 69 -7.33 -1.62 -8.57
CA GLY A 69 -7.04 -0.92 -9.82
C GLY A 69 -7.62 0.49 -9.84
N SER A 70 -7.50 1.15 -11.00
CA SER A 70 -8.00 2.51 -11.19
C SER A 70 -9.54 2.62 -11.23
N ARG A 71 -10.22 1.57 -11.69
CA ARG A 71 -11.70 1.53 -11.83
C ARG A 71 -12.36 0.26 -11.29
N GLU A 72 -11.54 -0.74 -11.00
CA GLU A 72 -11.99 -2.05 -10.56
C GLU A 72 -11.18 -2.53 -9.36
N VAL A 73 -11.81 -3.36 -8.53
CA VAL A 73 -11.15 -4.11 -7.48
C VAL A 73 -11.21 -5.58 -7.87
N ARG A 74 -10.05 -6.21 -7.89
CA ARG A 74 -9.90 -7.63 -8.17
C ARG A 74 -9.66 -8.38 -6.87
N VAL A 75 -10.39 -9.46 -6.66
CA VAL A 75 -10.41 -10.20 -5.41
C VAL A 75 -10.20 -11.68 -5.71
N VAL A 76 -9.28 -12.29 -4.98
CA VAL A 76 -9.05 -13.73 -4.98
C VAL A 76 -9.17 -14.24 -3.54
N VAL A 77 -10.04 -15.23 -3.31
CA VAL A 77 -10.29 -15.77 -1.97
C VAL A 77 -10.24 -17.28 -1.98
N ARG A 78 -9.54 -17.85 -1.00
CA ARG A 78 -9.52 -19.29 -0.72
C ARG A 78 -9.83 -19.51 0.76
N GLY A 79 -10.74 -20.45 1.03
CA GLY A 79 -11.20 -20.73 2.38
C GLY A 79 -12.23 -19.71 2.87
N ASP A 80 -12.34 -19.57 4.17
CA ASP A 80 -13.41 -18.89 4.91
C ASP A 80 -13.15 -17.41 5.21
N VAL A 81 -12.15 -16.80 4.55
CA VAL A 81 -11.91 -15.35 4.63
C VAL A 81 -13.03 -14.61 3.90
N GLU A 82 -13.56 -13.55 4.51
CA GLU A 82 -14.64 -12.76 3.92
C GLU A 82 -14.07 -11.46 3.31
N VAL A 83 -14.35 -11.20 2.04
CA VAL A 83 -14.10 -9.91 1.41
C VAL A 83 -15.42 -9.21 1.11
N VAL A 84 -15.66 -8.10 1.79
CA VAL A 84 -16.85 -7.26 1.62
C VAL A 84 -16.49 -6.07 0.73
N LEU A 85 -17.25 -5.91 -0.35
CA LEU A 85 -17.11 -4.81 -1.30
C LEU A 85 -18.39 -3.99 -1.30
N VAL A 86 -18.27 -2.67 -1.26
CA VAL A 86 -19.41 -1.76 -1.41
C VAL A 86 -19.21 -0.92 -2.67
N SER A 87 -20.13 -1.07 -3.62
CA SER A 87 -20.14 -0.33 -4.89
C SER A 87 -21.55 0.17 -5.21
N ALA A 88 -21.71 0.84 -6.36
CA ALA A 88 -22.99 1.41 -6.77
C ALA A 88 -24.08 0.34 -6.96
N ALA A 89 -23.68 -0.89 -7.28
CA ALA A 89 -24.56 -2.05 -7.40
C ALA A 89 -25.00 -2.63 -6.04
N GLY A 90 -24.43 -2.14 -4.94
CA GLY A 90 -24.74 -2.58 -3.57
C GLY A 90 -23.56 -3.26 -2.87
N ARG A 91 -23.87 -3.97 -1.79
CA ARG A 91 -22.90 -4.74 -1.01
C ARG A 91 -22.72 -6.14 -1.62
N ARG A 92 -21.47 -6.52 -1.91
CA ARG A 92 -21.07 -7.88 -2.27
C ARG A 92 -20.19 -8.49 -1.19
N VAL A 93 -20.28 -9.80 -1.06
CA VAL A 93 -19.48 -10.61 -0.13
C VAL A 93 -18.87 -11.75 -0.94
N VAL A 94 -17.54 -11.82 -0.96
CA VAL A 94 -16.77 -12.84 -1.66
C VAL A 94 -16.10 -13.74 -0.62
N THR A 95 -16.24 -15.05 -0.80
CA THR A 95 -15.68 -16.11 0.04
C THR A 95 -15.20 -17.26 -0.84
N GLY A 96 -14.23 -18.06 -0.35
CA GLY A 96 -13.66 -19.20 -1.05
C GLY A 96 -14.00 -20.56 -0.43
N ASP A 97 -14.93 -20.61 0.51
CA ASP A 97 -15.27 -21.81 1.31
C ASP A 97 -16.04 -22.89 0.54
N ARG A 98 -16.64 -22.53 -0.61
CA ARG A 98 -17.47 -23.44 -1.44
C ARG A 98 -16.80 -23.93 -2.72
N VAL A 99 -15.51 -23.66 -2.92
CA VAL A 99 -14.77 -23.99 -4.14
C VAL A 99 -13.51 -24.78 -3.83
N ALA A 100 -13.09 -25.64 -4.76
CA ALA A 100 -11.94 -26.53 -4.56
C ALA A 100 -10.58 -25.82 -4.70
N THR A 101 -10.51 -24.73 -5.46
CA THR A 101 -9.26 -23.99 -5.74
C THR A 101 -9.27 -22.61 -5.11
N TRP A 102 -10.07 -21.68 -5.63
CA TRP A 102 -10.32 -20.33 -5.08
C TRP A 102 -11.46 -19.66 -5.87
N THR A 103 -12.03 -18.61 -5.29
CA THR A 103 -13.00 -17.71 -5.94
C THR A 103 -12.23 -16.50 -6.46
N GLU A 104 -12.48 -16.08 -7.69
CA GLU A 104 -11.95 -14.84 -8.26
C GLU A 104 -13.11 -13.96 -8.75
N GLU A 105 -13.11 -12.70 -8.34
CA GLU A 105 -14.10 -11.72 -8.76
C GLU A 105 -13.45 -10.36 -9.08
N THR A 106 -14.02 -9.68 -10.06
CA THR A 106 -13.70 -8.28 -10.37
C THR A 106 -14.96 -7.45 -10.18
N VAL A 107 -14.86 -6.35 -9.42
CA VAL A 107 -15.99 -5.46 -9.13
C VAL A 107 -15.60 -4.01 -9.45
N GLU A 108 -16.42 -3.36 -10.26
CA GLU A 108 -16.25 -1.96 -10.65
C GLU A 108 -16.85 -0.99 -9.62
N ASP A 109 -16.39 0.26 -9.66
CA ASP A 109 -16.94 1.38 -8.88
C ASP A 109 -17.02 1.15 -7.36
N VAL A 110 -16.13 0.30 -6.82
CA VAL A 110 -16.01 0.03 -5.38
C VAL A 110 -15.50 1.28 -4.66
N TRP A 111 -16.07 1.57 -3.50
CA TRP A 111 -15.61 2.65 -2.62
C TRP A 111 -15.18 2.21 -1.24
N THR A 112 -15.65 1.06 -0.78
CA THR A 112 -15.22 0.44 0.48
C THR A 112 -14.86 -1.01 0.21
N VAL A 113 -13.68 -1.40 0.69
CA VAL A 113 -13.23 -2.79 0.77
C VAL A 113 -13.02 -3.13 2.24
N ALA A 114 -13.53 -4.27 2.69
CA ALA A 114 -13.19 -4.84 3.99
C ALA A 114 -12.81 -6.31 3.84
N VAL A 115 -11.62 -6.69 4.27
CA VAL A 115 -11.14 -8.08 4.33
C VAL A 115 -11.21 -8.53 5.79
N ARG A 116 -11.82 -9.68 6.08
CA ARG A 116 -12.07 -10.16 7.45
C ARG A 116 -11.65 -11.60 7.61
N ALA A 117 -10.89 -11.86 8.67
CA ALA A 117 -10.47 -13.20 9.03
C ALA A 117 -11.66 -13.93 9.67
N PRO A 118 -11.71 -15.26 9.52
CA PRO A 118 -12.73 -16.09 10.15
C PRO A 118 -12.73 -15.90 11.66
N GLY A 119 -13.91 -15.66 12.23
CA GLY A 119 -14.08 -15.49 13.68
C GLY A 119 -13.38 -14.26 14.27
N ALA A 120 -12.86 -13.34 13.44
CA ALA A 120 -12.19 -12.15 13.93
C ALA A 120 -13.17 -11.27 14.73
N PRO A 121 -12.80 -10.86 15.95
CA PRO A 121 -13.62 -9.93 16.72
C PRO A 121 -13.66 -8.56 16.03
N GLY A 122 -14.78 -7.86 16.17
CA GLY A 122 -14.81 -6.43 15.89
C GLY A 122 -13.94 -5.67 16.89
N GLY A 123 -13.46 -4.49 16.52
CA GLY A 123 -12.62 -3.69 17.40
C GLY A 123 -12.23 -2.35 16.80
N ASP A 124 -11.38 -1.63 17.54
CA ASP A 124 -10.85 -0.36 17.09
C ASP A 124 -9.95 -0.53 15.87
N HIS A 125 -10.05 0.42 14.96
CA HIS A 125 -9.30 0.44 13.71
C HIS A 125 -8.10 1.37 13.81
N LEU A 126 -6.92 0.85 13.52
CA LEU A 126 -5.66 1.59 13.51
C LEU A 126 -5.18 1.83 12.08
N PRO A 127 -4.55 2.98 11.77
CA PRO A 127 -4.05 3.25 10.44
C PRO A 127 -2.82 2.39 10.11
N VAL A 128 -2.72 1.95 8.86
CA VAL A 128 -1.52 1.30 8.31
C VAL A 128 -1.32 1.80 6.89
N LEU A 129 -0.17 2.45 6.62
CA LEU A 129 0.13 2.96 5.29
C LEU A 129 0.58 1.82 4.36
N SER A 130 1.67 1.16 4.74
CA SER A 130 2.17 -0.06 4.11
C SER A 130 2.95 -0.86 5.15
N GLY A 131 2.79 -2.18 5.17
CA GLY A 131 3.52 -3.08 6.04
C GLY A 131 2.81 -4.40 6.27
N THR A 132 3.45 -5.26 7.07
CA THR A 132 2.86 -6.50 7.57
C THR A 132 2.45 -6.30 9.03
N VAL A 133 1.16 -6.50 9.33
CA VAL A 133 0.60 -6.35 10.68
C VAL A 133 -0.16 -7.60 11.10
N ARG A 134 -0.38 -7.74 12.41
CA ARG A 134 -1.30 -8.71 13.00
C ARG A 134 -2.71 -8.13 13.00
N ALA A 135 -3.61 -8.71 12.21
CA ALA A 135 -4.95 -8.17 11.98
C ALA A 135 -6.04 -9.24 12.01
N GLY A 136 -7.22 -8.87 12.47
CA GLY A 136 -8.47 -9.62 12.27
C GLY A 136 -9.29 -9.06 11.09
N ALA A 137 -9.08 -7.80 10.74
CA ALA A 137 -9.71 -7.18 9.58
C ALA A 137 -8.85 -6.05 9.00
N VAL A 138 -8.99 -5.79 7.71
CA VAL A 138 -8.43 -4.65 7.00
C VAL A 138 -9.53 -3.93 6.25
N GLY A 139 -9.60 -2.61 6.37
CA GLY A 139 -10.55 -1.73 5.68
C GLY A 139 -9.83 -0.71 4.80
N VAL A 140 -10.32 -0.52 3.58
CA VAL A 140 -9.79 0.44 2.60
C VAL A 140 -10.94 1.29 2.04
N GLU A 141 -10.80 2.61 2.14
CA GLU A 141 -11.75 3.60 1.62
C GLU A 141 -11.19 4.26 0.35
N LEU A 142 -11.75 3.93 -0.82
CA LEU A 142 -11.20 4.33 -2.12
C LEU A 142 -11.66 5.73 -2.57
N ARG A 143 -12.83 6.21 -2.12
CA ARG A 143 -13.46 7.48 -2.59
C ARG A 143 -12.96 8.75 -1.88
N ALA A 144 -11.82 8.73 -1.19
CA ALA A 144 -11.22 9.97 -0.68
C ALA A 144 -10.79 10.91 -1.83
N VAL A 145 -10.33 10.33 -2.95
CA VAL A 145 -9.65 11.09 -4.02
C VAL A 145 -10.63 11.91 -4.88
N GLU A 146 -11.82 11.38 -5.19
CA GLU A 146 -12.81 12.10 -6.01
C GLU A 146 -13.67 13.10 -5.22
N ARG A 147 -13.98 12.82 -3.95
CA ARG A 147 -14.76 13.76 -3.12
C ARG A 147 -13.96 15.02 -2.81
N GLN A 148 -12.65 14.92 -2.66
CA GLN A 148 -11.78 16.08 -2.41
C GLN A 148 -11.63 16.94 -3.68
N ALA A 149 -11.52 16.31 -4.87
CA ALA A 149 -11.54 17.00 -6.15
C ALA A 149 -12.91 17.66 -6.44
N ARG A 150 -14.04 17.00 -6.15
CA ARG A 150 -15.39 17.56 -6.34
C ARG A 150 -15.73 18.65 -5.31
N ARG A 151 -15.30 18.51 -4.05
CA ARG A 151 -15.44 19.57 -3.01
C ARG A 151 -14.54 20.78 -3.28
N GLY A 152 -13.39 20.59 -3.93
CA GLY A 152 -12.56 21.69 -4.44
C GLY A 152 -13.15 22.39 -5.67
N ALA A 153 -13.94 21.67 -6.48
CA ALA A 153 -14.61 22.19 -7.67
C ALA A 153 -15.97 22.87 -7.39
N THR A 154 -16.50 22.76 -6.17
CA THR A 154 -17.68 23.53 -5.70
C THR A 154 -17.29 24.44 -4.52
N ALA A 155 -16.36 25.36 -4.77
CA ALA A 155 -16.31 26.61 -4.02
C ALA A 155 -17.11 27.66 -4.81
N PRO A 156 -18.26 28.16 -4.31
CA PRO A 156 -18.84 29.37 -4.87
C PRO A 156 -17.87 30.53 -4.65
N ALA A 157 -17.61 31.28 -5.72
CA ALA A 157 -16.91 32.54 -5.66
C ALA A 157 -17.69 33.51 -4.76
N HIS A 158 -17.26 33.65 -3.51
CA HIS A 158 -17.59 34.78 -2.67
C HIS A 158 -16.39 35.73 -2.66
N THR A 159 -16.29 36.57 -3.68
CA THR A 159 -15.39 37.73 -3.70
C THR A 159 -16.09 38.90 -4.37
N ASN A 160 -16.78 39.72 -3.56
CA ASN A 160 -16.61 41.17 -3.37
C ASN A 160 -17.93 41.72 -2.77
N GLY A 161 -17.96 42.59 -1.78
CA GLY A 161 -16.90 43.36 -1.14
C GLY A 161 -17.46 44.07 0.10
N GLU A 162 -16.65 44.99 0.61
CA GLU A 162 -16.97 45.93 1.69
C GLU A 162 -17.08 45.33 3.10
N ARG A 163 -15.94 45.27 3.80
CA ARG A 163 -15.72 45.84 5.14
C ARG A 163 -14.37 45.40 5.70
N SER A 164 -13.29 45.88 5.10
CA SER A 164 -12.00 45.96 5.83
C SER A 164 -11.18 47.15 5.34
N ARG A 165 -11.79 48.34 5.44
CA ARG A 165 -11.09 49.63 5.25
C ARG A 165 -11.14 50.51 6.51
N ARG A 166 -11.45 49.92 7.67
CA ARG A 166 -11.50 50.60 8.98
C ARG A 166 -10.64 49.86 10.01
N GLN A 167 -9.36 49.66 9.71
CA GLN A 167 -8.34 49.43 10.73
C GLN A 167 -6.97 49.83 10.17
N SER A 168 -6.87 51.10 9.79
CA SER A 168 -5.60 51.74 9.40
C SER A 168 -5.51 53.09 10.10
N ARG A 169 -5.32 53.04 11.42
CA ARG A 169 -4.74 54.13 12.22
C ARG A 169 -3.89 53.47 13.31
N GLN A 170 -2.81 52.81 12.90
CA GLN A 170 -1.67 52.61 13.78
C GLN A 170 -0.76 53.83 13.61
N ALA A 171 -0.47 54.46 14.74
CA ALA A 171 0.38 55.62 14.85
C ALA A 171 1.81 55.25 14.46
N VAL A 172 2.39 56.07 13.58
CA VAL A 172 3.82 56.07 13.27
C VAL A 172 4.55 56.66 14.48
N THR A 173 5.50 55.93 15.05
CA THR A 173 6.60 56.50 15.82
C THR A 173 7.87 56.14 15.11
N GLU A 174 8.52 57.17 14.59
CA GLU A 174 9.78 57.16 13.85
C GLU A 174 10.93 57.27 14.84
N VAL A 175 11.95 56.39 14.75
CA VAL A 175 13.26 56.60 15.38
C VAL A 175 14.35 56.08 14.42
N PRO A 176 15.48 56.80 14.25
CA PRO A 176 16.37 56.70 13.08
C PRO A 176 17.49 55.65 13.23
N GLY A 177 18.04 55.16 12.11
CA GLY A 177 19.37 54.50 12.03
C GLY A 177 20.52 55.50 12.27
N PRO A 178 21.82 55.12 12.32
CA PRO A 178 22.55 54.32 11.30
C PRO A 178 23.77 53.54 11.95
N PRO A 179 24.93 53.27 11.29
CA PRO A 179 25.28 53.09 9.86
C PRO A 179 25.93 51.71 9.56
N ALA A 180 26.23 51.53 8.27
CA ALA A 180 26.97 50.41 7.68
C ALA A 180 28.50 50.55 7.80
N ASP A 181 29.18 49.40 7.81
CA ASP A 181 30.55 49.17 7.29
C ASP A 181 30.55 47.72 6.77
N ASP A 182 30.48 47.49 5.47
CA ASP A 182 31.54 47.47 4.45
C ASP A 182 32.27 46.11 4.29
N LEU A 183 31.97 45.51 3.13
CA LEU A 183 32.85 44.82 2.18
C LEU A 183 33.52 43.47 2.51
N ALA A 184 33.05 42.49 1.72
CA ALA A 184 33.83 41.66 0.79
C ALA A 184 34.47 40.33 1.27
N GLY A 185 34.42 39.34 0.36
CA GLY A 185 35.24 38.13 0.39
C GLY A 185 34.45 36.84 0.63
N GLU A 186 33.75 36.31 -0.37
CA GLU A 186 34.24 35.21 -1.22
C GLU A 186 33.73 33.82 -0.82
N ARG A 187 32.74 33.42 -1.64
CA ARG A 187 32.27 32.08 -2.02
C ARG A 187 33.36 30.99 -1.85
N ARG A 188 33.08 30.00 -1.00
CA ARG A 188 33.73 28.68 -1.05
C ARG A 188 32.68 27.63 -1.36
N GLU A 189 32.75 27.11 -2.57
CA GLU A 189 32.15 25.82 -2.94
C GLU A 189 32.89 24.71 -2.19
N PRO A 190 32.20 23.80 -1.49
CA PRO A 190 32.83 22.57 -1.05
C PRO A 190 32.90 21.60 -2.23
N ASP A 191 34.13 21.41 -2.69
CA ASP A 191 34.61 20.22 -3.37
C ASP A 191 34.20 18.96 -2.56
N GLN A 192 33.39 18.09 -3.17
CA GLN A 192 33.31 16.69 -2.76
C GLN A 192 33.59 15.81 -3.97
N ALA A 193 34.87 15.51 -4.07
CA ALA A 193 35.48 14.37 -4.72
C ALA A 193 34.61 13.10 -4.75
N ALA A 194 34.66 12.49 -5.94
CA ALA A 194 34.36 11.11 -6.30
C ALA A 194 34.35 10.05 -5.19
N THR A 195 33.43 9.09 -5.32
CA THR A 195 33.80 7.66 -5.40
C THR A 195 32.67 6.89 -6.10
N ALA A 196 32.98 6.32 -7.27
CA ALA A 196 32.16 5.34 -7.95
C ALA A 196 32.19 4.00 -7.17
N PRO A 197 31.09 3.22 -7.14
CA PRO A 197 31.12 1.87 -6.56
C PRO A 197 31.98 0.92 -7.42
N PRO A 198 32.80 0.03 -6.83
CA PRO A 198 33.40 -1.07 -7.58
C PRO A 198 32.33 -2.12 -7.96
N GLU A 199 32.38 -2.53 -9.22
CA GLU A 199 31.56 -3.57 -9.84
C GLU A 199 31.92 -4.95 -9.26
N PRO A 200 30.95 -5.82 -8.92
CA PRO A 200 31.24 -7.14 -8.35
C PRO A 200 31.83 -8.09 -9.39
N GLU A 201 32.98 -8.65 -9.03
CA GLU A 201 33.73 -9.69 -9.72
C GLU A 201 32.81 -10.91 -9.98
N ARG A 202 32.52 -11.18 -11.26
CA ARG A 202 31.79 -12.38 -11.70
C ARG A 202 32.58 -13.63 -11.30
N ALA A 203 32.03 -14.41 -10.39
CA ALA A 203 32.48 -15.77 -10.12
C ALA A 203 32.44 -16.62 -11.41
N ALA A 204 33.53 -17.32 -11.68
CA ALA A 204 33.67 -18.27 -12.77
C ALA A 204 32.71 -19.47 -12.60
N PRO A 205 32.21 -20.08 -13.69
CA PRO A 205 31.35 -21.25 -13.61
C PRO A 205 32.13 -22.51 -13.20
N GLU A 206 31.51 -23.28 -12.31
CA GLU A 206 31.95 -24.55 -11.73
C GLU A 206 31.97 -25.68 -12.80
N PRO A 207 32.90 -26.65 -12.73
CA PRO A 207 33.05 -27.69 -13.76
C PRO A 207 31.89 -28.71 -13.76
N ALA A 208 31.47 -29.12 -14.95
CA ALA A 208 30.41 -30.11 -15.19
C ALA A 208 30.72 -31.50 -14.59
N GLU A 209 29.72 -32.05 -13.91
CA GLU A 209 29.68 -33.41 -13.35
C GLU A 209 29.46 -34.46 -14.47
N PRO A 210 30.18 -35.60 -14.49
CA PRO A 210 30.05 -36.59 -15.56
C PRO A 210 28.81 -37.49 -15.40
N GLU A 211 28.17 -37.74 -16.54
CA GLU A 211 26.97 -38.57 -16.75
C GLU A 211 27.20 -40.06 -16.38
N PRO A 212 26.25 -40.74 -15.69
CA PRO A 212 26.39 -42.15 -15.34
C PRO A 212 26.05 -43.07 -16.51
N ALA A 213 26.91 -44.07 -16.75
CA ALA A 213 26.79 -45.10 -17.77
C ALA A 213 25.56 -46.01 -17.56
N ALA A 214 24.88 -46.34 -18.66
CA ALA A 214 23.77 -47.29 -18.73
C ALA A 214 24.23 -48.75 -18.49
N PRO A 215 23.38 -49.62 -17.91
CA PRO A 215 23.69 -51.04 -17.74
C PRO A 215 23.34 -51.87 -18.98
N GLU A 216 24.08 -52.98 -19.16
CA GLU A 216 23.84 -54.06 -20.14
C GLU A 216 22.50 -54.80 -19.96
#